data_AF-A0A8T3ZIY6-F1
#
_entry.id   AF-A0A8T3ZIY6-F1
#
_cell.length_a   1.000
_cell.length_b   1.000
_cell.length_c   1.000
_cell.angle_alpha   90.00
_cell.angle_beta   90.00
_cell.angle_gamma   90.00
#
_symmetry.space_group_name_H-M   'P 1'
#
loop_
_entity.id
_entity.type
_entity.pdbx_description
1 polymer ?
#
loop_
_entity_poly.entity_id
_entity_poly.type
_entity_poly.pdbx_seq_one_letter_code
_entity_poly.pdbx_strand_id
1 'polypeptide(L)'
;DKNGAIFGEIKGFQNEKKVLEEATVGMEVALSCSGPTLGKDIHEGDEFYAYLTSDEMKKWEEHKDILSSEEKQVLEEIKRMTKKYFIS
;
A
#
# COMPACT_ATOMS: atom_id res chain seq x y z
N ASP A 1 -5.51 -1.57 6.38
CA ASP A 1 -5.36 -1.65 7.85
C ASP A 1 -4.56 -2.89 8.23
N LYS A 2 -3.94 -2.89 9.41
CA LYS A 2 -3.22 -4.02 10.05
C LYS A 2 -4.04 -5.32 10.14
N ASN A 3 -5.35 -5.24 9.90
CA ASN A 3 -6.29 -6.34 9.76
C ASN A 3 -6.53 -6.77 8.30
N GLY A 4 -5.64 -6.50 7.34
CA GLY A 4 -5.68 -7.09 5.99
C GLY A 4 -6.93 -6.83 5.13
N ALA A 5 -7.90 -6.07 5.61
CA ALA A 5 -9.10 -5.69 4.87
C ALA A 5 -8.73 -4.72 3.75
N ILE A 6 -9.32 -4.93 2.57
CA ILE A 6 -9.18 -4.03 1.42
C ILE A 6 -10.13 -2.85 1.63
N PHE A 7 -9.57 -1.66 1.82
CA PHE A 7 -10.35 -0.44 2.11
C PHE A 7 -10.81 0.26 0.84
N GLY A 8 -10.07 0.11 -0.26
CA GLY A 8 -10.36 0.84 -1.48
C GLY A 8 -9.27 0.70 -2.53
N GLU A 9 -9.46 1.45 -3.61
CA GLU A 9 -8.54 1.54 -4.73
C GLU A 9 -8.03 2.97 -4.86
N ILE A 10 -6.71 3.12 -5.07
CA ILE A 10 -6.07 4.39 -5.35
C ILE A 10 -6.43 4.81 -6.78
N LYS A 11 -6.98 6.01 -6.94
CA LYS A 11 -7.33 6.61 -8.24
C LYS A 11 -6.24 7.52 -8.79
N GLY A 12 -5.38 8.04 -7.92
CA GLY A 12 -4.22 8.82 -8.34
C GLY A 12 -3.62 9.63 -7.20
N PHE A 13 -2.46 10.20 -7.52
CA PHE A 13 -1.71 11.06 -6.63
C PHE A 13 -1.66 12.47 -7.22
N GLN A 14 -1.72 13.47 -6.36
CA GLN A 14 -1.59 14.87 -6.77
C GLN A 14 -0.65 15.61 -5.83
N ASN A 15 0.26 16.39 -6.39
CA ASN A 15 1.10 17.32 -5.64
C ASN A 15 1.01 18.71 -6.29
N GLU A 16 0.75 19.75 -5.49
CA GLU A 16 0.63 21.14 -5.96
C GLU A 16 -0.20 21.33 -7.25
N LYS A 17 -1.38 20.68 -7.32
CA LYS A 17 -2.30 20.68 -8.49
C LYS A 17 -1.80 19.95 -9.74
N LYS A 18 -0.72 19.18 -9.65
CA LYS A 18 -0.23 18.31 -10.71
C LYS A 18 -0.47 16.85 -10.36
N VAL A 19 -0.98 16.09 -11.32
CA VAL A 19 -1.11 14.63 -11.18
C VAL A 19 0.28 14.01 -11.22
N LEU A 20 0.54 13.09 -10.30
CA LEU A 20 1.77 12.32 -10.24
C LEU A 20 1.51 10.87 -10.64
N GLU A 21 2.44 10.28 -11.38
CA GLU A 21 2.44 8.86 -11.71
C GLU A 21 2.91 8.01 -10.52
N GLU A 22 3.86 8.54 -9.74
CA GLU A 22 4.43 7.89 -8.57
C GLU A 22 4.64 8.87 -7.41
N ALA A 23 4.61 8.35 -6.19
CA ALA A 23 4.98 9.07 -4.98
C ALA A 23 5.99 8.20 -4.20
N THR A 24 7.12 8.79 -3.83
CA THR A 24 8.21 8.09 -3.15
C THR A 24 8.30 8.50 -1.68
N VAL A 25 9.16 7.82 -0.93
CA VAL A 25 9.34 8.04 0.52
C VAL A 25 9.64 9.51 0.81
N GLY A 26 8.92 10.07 1.78
CA GLY A 26 9.08 11.46 2.21
C GLY A 26 8.26 12.49 1.42
N MET A 27 7.54 12.09 0.38
CA MET A 27 6.62 12.98 -0.32
C MET A 27 5.28 13.10 0.42
N GLU A 28 4.85 14.33 0.68
CA GLU A 28 3.49 14.64 1.11
C GLU A 28 2.62 14.93 -0.13
N VAL A 29 1.67 14.05 -0.42
CA VAL A 29 0.82 14.14 -1.61
C VAL A 29 -0.65 13.99 -1.26
N ALA A 30 -1.52 14.61 -2.06
CA ALA A 30 -2.94 14.37 -2.00
C ALA A 30 -3.27 13.05 -2.71
N LEU A 31 -3.82 12.09 -1.95
CA LEU A 31 -4.28 10.80 -2.46
C LEU A 31 -5.77 10.89 -2.81
N SER A 32 -6.12 10.54 -4.05
CA SER A 32 -7.50 10.24 -4.41
C SER A 32 -7.74 8.74 -4.28
N CYS A 33 -8.71 8.33 -3.47
CA CYS A 33 -9.11 6.92 -3.33
C CYS A 33 -10.63 6.76 -3.39
N SER A 34 -11.05 5.56 -3.77
CA SER A 34 -12.47 5.18 -3.80
C SER A 34 -12.72 4.03 -2.83
N GLY A 35 -13.85 4.06 -2.12
CA GLY A 35 -14.20 3.08 -1.09
C GLY A 35 -14.38 3.72 0.29
N PRO A 36 -13.30 4.18 0.94
CA PRO A 36 -13.36 4.66 2.32
C PRO A 36 -13.71 6.16 2.41
N THR A 37 -14.36 6.54 3.51
CA THR A 37 -14.65 7.94 3.87
C THR A 37 -13.74 8.39 5.02
N LEU A 38 -13.00 9.48 4.84
CA LEU A 38 -12.18 10.09 5.90
C LEU A 38 -13.06 10.56 7.07
N GLY A 39 -12.68 10.19 8.30
CA GLY A 39 -13.42 10.45 9.53
C GLY A 39 -14.52 9.44 9.86
N LYS A 40 -14.70 8.40 9.04
CA LYS A 40 -15.65 7.30 9.30
C LYS A 40 -15.01 5.93 9.15
N ASP A 41 -14.42 5.68 7.97
CA ASP A 41 -13.79 4.40 7.64
C ASP A 41 -12.27 4.46 7.85
N ILE A 42 -11.68 5.64 7.63
CA ILE A 42 -10.24 5.92 7.80
C ILE A 42 -10.06 7.19 8.64
N HIS A 43 -9.00 7.25 9.44
CA HIS A 43 -8.70 8.36 10.34
C HIS A 43 -7.29 8.91 10.08
N GLU A 44 -7.06 10.15 10.52
CA GLU A 44 -5.72 10.74 10.47
C GLU A 44 -4.73 9.92 11.31
N GLY A 45 -3.56 9.64 10.72
CA GLY A 45 -2.55 8.79 11.32
C GLY A 45 -2.72 7.29 11.05
N ASP A 46 -3.76 6.87 10.33
CA ASP A 46 -3.87 5.48 9.88
C ASP A 46 -2.79 5.15 8.83
N GLU A 47 -2.21 3.96 8.96
CA GLU A 47 -1.21 3.42 8.03
C GLU A 47 -1.84 2.37 7.11
N PHE A 48 -1.64 2.55 5.80
CA PHE A 48 -2.16 1.66 4.76
C PHE A 48 -1.02 1.01 3.99
N TYR A 49 -1.27 -0.20 3.54
CA TYR A 49 -0.33 -0.98 2.74
C TYR A 49 -0.96 -1.30 1.38
N ALA A 50 -0.12 -1.40 0.36
CA ALA A 50 -0.55 -1.89 -0.95
C ALA A 50 -1.05 -3.34 -0.81
N TYR A 51 -2.23 -3.59 -1.37
CA TYR A 51 -2.72 -4.95 -1.51
C TYR A 51 -1.99 -5.63 -2.67
N LEU A 52 -1.36 -6.77 -2.39
CA LEU A 52 -0.68 -7.61 -3.38
C LEU A 52 -1.29 -9.02 -3.34
N THR A 53 -1.68 -9.54 -4.50
CA THR A 53 -2.11 -10.93 -4.61
C THR A 53 -0.93 -11.89 -4.39
N SER A 54 -1.21 -13.17 -4.13
CA SER A 54 -0.16 -14.18 -3.94
C SER A 54 0.75 -14.33 -5.17
N ASP A 55 0.21 -14.16 -6.37
CA ASP A 55 0.97 -14.24 -7.62
C ASP A 55 1.89 -13.02 -7.81
N GLU A 56 1.38 -11.81 -7.52
CA GLU A 56 2.18 -10.58 -7.52
C GLU A 56 3.28 -10.60 -6.47
N MET A 57 2.97 -11.05 -5.25
CA MET A 57 3.99 -11.23 -4.21
C MET A 57 5.10 -12.17 -4.69
N LYS A 58 4.74 -13.31 -5.30
CA LYS A 58 5.76 -14.24 -5.81
C LYS A 58 6.65 -13.58 -6.87
N LYS A 59 6.07 -12.85 -7.81
CA LYS A 59 6.84 -12.09 -8.82
C LYS A 59 7.79 -11.09 -8.17
N TRP A 60 7.30 -10.29 -7.21
CA TRP A 60 8.16 -9.38 -6.46
C TRP A 60 9.26 -10.11 -5.68
N GLU A 61 8.98 -11.32 -5.18
CA GLU A 61 10.00 -12.14 -4.52
C GLU A 61 11.08 -12.65 -5.47
N GLU A 62 10.70 -13.04 -6.70
CA GLU A 62 11.63 -13.46 -7.75
C GLU A 62 12.49 -12.31 -8.29
N HIS A 63 12.01 -11.07 -8.16
CA HIS A 63 12.70 -9.86 -8.60
C HIS A 63 13.16 -8.97 -7.42
N LYS A 64 13.42 -9.52 -6.23
CA LYS A 64 13.83 -8.69 -5.07
C LYS A 64 15.08 -7.85 -5.34
N ASP A 65 15.95 -8.25 -6.25
CA ASP A 65 17.18 -7.52 -6.55
C ASP A 65 16.96 -6.09 -7.07
N ILE A 66 15.81 -5.80 -7.67
CA ILE A 66 15.46 -4.44 -8.13
C ILE A 66 14.90 -3.54 -7.02
N LEU A 67 14.54 -4.12 -5.87
CA LEU A 67 13.98 -3.39 -4.74
C LEU A 67 15.09 -2.85 -3.83
N SER A 68 14.90 -1.62 -3.36
CA SER A 68 15.70 -1.05 -2.27
C SER A 68 15.52 -1.85 -0.98
N SER A 69 16.42 -1.65 -0.02
CA SER A 69 16.32 -2.30 1.30
C SER A 69 15.03 -1.94 2.03
N GLU A 70 14.54 -0.71 1.86
CA GLU A 70 13.29 -0.24 2.46
C GLU A 70 12.08 -0.92 1.81
N GLU A 71 12.02 -0.98 0.47
CA GLU A 71 10.95 -1.68 -0.24
C GLU A 71 10.91 -3.18 0.08
N LYS A 72 12.08 -3.82 0.25
CA LYS A 72 12.17 -5.20 0.70
C LYS A 72 11.52 -5.39 2.08
N GLN A 73 11.76 -4.46 3.00
CA GLN A 73 11.16 -4.50 4.34
C GLN A 73 9.64 -4.36 4.26
N VAL A 74 9.14 -3.42 3.45
CA VAL A 74 7.70 -3.24 3.21
C VAL A 74 7.06 -4.48 2.59
N LEU A 75 7.72 -5.11 1.61
CA LEU A 75 7.26 -6.35 1.00
C LEU A 75 7.15 -7.49 2.04
N GLU A 76 8.10 -7.59 2.97
CA GLU A 76 8.04 -8.55 4.07
C GLU A 76 6.89 -8.24 5.04
N GLU A 77 6.62 -6.98 5.34
CA GLU A 77 5.47 -6.56 6.16
C GLU A 77 4.14 -6.96 5.52
N ILE A 78 3.95 -6.65 4.22
CA ILE A 78 2.76 -7.03 3.45
C ILE A 78 2.56 -8.55 3.47
N LYS A 79 3.65 -9.31 3.32
CA LYS A 79 3.63 -10.78 3.38
C LYS A 79 3.21 -11.31 4.74
N ARG A 80 3.68 -10.70 5.84
CA ARG A 80 3.28 -11.07 7.21
C ARG A 80 1.81 -10.81 7.46
N MET A 81 1.31 -9.66 7.03
CA MET A 81 -0.11 -9.31 7.13
C MET A 81 -0.98 -10.29 6.35
N THR A 82 -0.62 -10.60 5.11
CA THR A 82 -1.41 -11.49 4.26
C THR A 82 -1.43 -12.93 4.77
N LYS A 83 -0.29 -13.47 5.22
CA LYS A 83 -0.22 -14.83 5.80
C LYS A 83 -1.11 -15.02 7.03
N LYS A 84 -1.27 -13.98 7.85
CA LYS A 84 -2.13 -14.02 9.04
C LYS A 84 -3.61 -14.24 8.68
N TYR A 85 -4.02 -13.81 7.49
CA TYR A 85 -5.41 -13.88 7.00
C TYR A 85 -5.77 -15.19 6.30
N PHE A 86 -4.80 -15.88 5.68
CA PHE A 86 -5.07 -17.17 5.01
C PHE A 86 -5.07 -18.38 5.95
N ILE A 87 -4.63 -18.21 7.21
CA ILE A 87 -4.47 -19.29 8.19
C ILE A 87 -5.46 -19.15 9.37
N SER A 88 -6.27 -18.09 9.40
CA SER A 88 -7.34 -17.88 10.42
C SER A 88 -8.70 -18.21 9.83
#